data_AF-A0A9J6ECJ8-F1
#
_entry.id   AF-A0A9J6ECJ8-F1
#
_cell.length_a   1.000
_cell.length_b   1.000
_cell.length_c   1.000
_cell.angle_alpha   90.00
_cell.angle_beta   90.00
_cell.angle_gamma   90.00
#
_symmetry.space_group_name_H-M   'P 1'
#
loop_
_entity.id
_entity.type
_entity.pdbx_description
1 polymer ?
#
loop_
_entity_poly.entity_id
_entity_poly.type
_entity_poly.pdbx_seq_one_letter_code
_entity_poly.pdbx_strand_id
1 'polypeptide(L)'
;MDDKERHNYVSRQVARLIRKRNPALTVREEPRFTTRKGVRLKPDSVIESDDQVMVIDLAIVWDANEGVLKHKARKKGAKYSILKDLFYPQKGFSSCGMVMIEHEN
;
A
#
# COMPACT_ATOMS: atom_id res chain seq x y z
N MET A 1 12.40 12.79 -13.35
CA MET A 1 11.77 11.58 -12.80
C MET A 1 10.29 11.75 -12.93
N ASP A 2 9.64 10.90 -13.73
CA ASP A 2 8.18 10.97 -13.92
C ASP A 2 7.41 10.49 -12.68
N ASP A 3 6.09 10.72 -12.64
CA ASP A 3 5.21 10.35 -11.51
C ASP A 3 5.33 8.87 -11.14
N LYS A 4 5.51 7.99 -12.12
CA LYS A 4 5.59 6.53 -11.95
C LYS A 4 6.94 6.13 -11.36
N GLU A 5 8.04 6.69 -11.86
CA GLU A 5 9.37 6.48 -11.32
C GLU A 5 9.46 6.98 -9.88
N ARG A 6 8.85 8.14 -9.59
CA ARG A 6 8.80 8.71 -8.24
C ARG A 6 7.98 7.85 -7.29
N HIS A 7 6.79 7.43 -7.72
CA HIS A 7 5.95 6.49 -6.99
C HIS A 7 6.72 5.21 -6.63
N ASN A 8 7.38 4.60 -7.61
CA ASN A 8 8.15 3.38 -7.43
C ASN A 8 9.38 3.60 -6.55
N TYR A 9 10.03 4.76 -6.65
CA TYR A 9 11.13 5.12 -5.76
C TYR A 9 10.65 5.19 -4.31
N VAL A 10 9.58 5.94 -4.03
CA VAL A 10 9.02 6.09 -2.68
C VAL A 10 8.58 4.74 -2.11
N SER A 11 7.82 3.95 -2.89
CA SER A 11 7.36 2.62 -2.46
C SER A 11 8.53 1.72 -2.03
N ARG A 12 9.59 1.66 -2.85
CA ARG A 12 10.82 0.92 -2.51
C ARG A 12 11.52 1.46 -1.27
N GLN A 13 11.56 2.78 -1.06
CA GLN A 13 12.15 3.36 0.15
C GLN A 13 11.35 3.00 1.40
N VAL A 14 10.02 3.02 1.34
CA VAL A 14 9.16 2.58 2.45
C VAL A 14 9.45 1.12 2.80
N ALA A 15 9.44 0.22 1.81
CA ALA A 15 9.75 -1.19 2.00
C ALA A 15 11.15 -1.40 2.61
N ARG A 16 12.17 -0.70 2.09
CA ARG A 16 13.55 -0.72 2.61
C ARG A 16 13.61 -0.28 4.06
N LEU A 17 12.94 0.81 4.43
CA LEU A 17 12.96 1.34 5.79
C LEU A 17 12.28 0.40 6.78
N ILE A 18 11.18 -0.25 6.38
CA ILE A 18 10.49 -1.24 7.21
C ILE A 18 11.40 -2.44 7.46
N ARG A 19 12.00 -3.02 6.42
CA ARG A 19 12.96 -4.13 6.56
C ARG A 19 14.13 -3.78 7.46
N LYS A 20 14.66 -2.56 7.32
CA LYS A 20 15.78 -2.08 8.16
C LYS A 20 15.40 -1.96 9.63
N ARG A 21 14.19 -1.48 9.94
CA ARG A 21 13.73 -1.23 11.32
C ARG A 21 13.23 -2.48 12.01
N ASN A 22 12.61 -3.41 11.27
CA ASN A 22 12.12 -4.66 11.82
C ASN A 22 12.39 -5.82 10.85
N PRO A 23 13.57 -6.45 10.94
CA PRO A 23 13.99 -7.53 10.05
C PRO A 23 13.13 -8.80 10.15
N ALA A 24 12.36 -8.97 11.22
CA ALA A 24 11.46 -10.11 11.39
C ALA A 24 10.20 -10.02 10.50
N LEU A 25 9.87 -8.83 9.99
CA LEU A 25 8.72 -8.65 9.11
C LEU A 25 9.03 -9.09 7.69
N THR A 26 8.11 -9.85 7.10
CA THR A 26 8.15 -10.13 5.66
C THR A 26 7.57 -8.93 4.91
N VAL A 27 8.33 -8.36 3.98
CA VAL A 27 7.88 -7.24 3.14
C VAL A 27 7.88 -7.67 1.68
N ARG A 28 6.70 -7.71 1.08
CA ARG A 28 6.46 -8.03 -0.33
C ARG A 28 6.18 -6.74 -1.09
N GLU A 29 7.03 -6.42 -2.06
CA GLU A 29 6.85 -5.26 -2.93
C GLU A 29 6.04 -5.65 -4.16
N GLU A 30 5.07 -4.81 -4.54
CA GLU A 30 4.20 -5.00 -5.70
C GLU A 30 3.55 -6.40 -5.82
N PRO A 31 3.10 -7.05 -4.73
CA PRO A 31 2.56 -8.41 -4.82
C PRO A 31 1.28 -8.44 -5.65
N ARG A 32 1.07 -9.55 -6.37
CA ARG A 32 -0.11 -9.76 -7.21
C ARG A 32 -1.04 -10.76 -6.56
N PHE A 33 -2.31 -10.41 -6.48
CA PHE A 33 -3.39 -11.26 -6.02
C PHE A 33 -4.45 -11.36 -7.11
N THR A 34 -5.01 -12.54 -7.29
CA THR A 34 -6.12 -12.78 -8.22
C THR A 34 -7.26 -13.39 -7.44
N THR A 35 -8.41 -12.72 -7.40
CA THR A 35 -9.60 -13.26 -6.74
C THR A 35 -10.16 -14.46 -7.53
N ARG A 36 -11.02 -15.26 -6.90
CA ARG A 36 -11.71 -16.38 -7.57
C ARG A 36 -12.52 -15.94 -8.80
N LYS A 37 -12.96 -14.67 -8.85
CA LYS A 37 -13.67 -14.06 -9.98
C LYS A 37 -12.75 -13.44 -11.03
N GLY A 38 -11.42 -13.65 -10.94
CA GLY A 38 -10.43 -13.14 -11.87
C GLY A 38 -10.02 -11.68 -11.67
N VAL A 39 -10.51 -11.00 -10.63
CA VAL A 39 -10.13 -9.61 -10.34
C VAL A 39 -8.68 -9.58 -9.87
N ARG A 40 -7.85 -8.79 -10.56
CA ARG A 40 -6.43 -8.61 -10.21
C ARG A 40 -6.26 -7.44 -9.27
N LEU A 41 -5.62 -7.69 -8.14
CA LEU A 41 -5.27 -6.69 -7.12
C LEU A 41 -3.74 -6.65 -7.00
N LYS A 42 -3.17 -5.45 -7.05
CA LYS A 42 -1.73 -5.22 -6.95
C LYS A 42 -1.49 -4.02 -6.02
N PRO A 43 -1.48 -4.21 -4.70
CA PRO A 43 -1.02 -3.16 -3.78
C PRO A 43 0.48 -2.91 -3.97
N ASP A 44 0.95 -1.76 -3.50
CA ASP A 44 2.36 -1.39 -3.64
C ASP A 44 3.25 -2.15 -2.67
N SER A 45 2.73 -2.46 -1.47
CA SER A 45 3.43 -3.29 -0.50
C SER A 45 2.47 -4.06 0.40
N VAL A 46 2.90 -5.25 0.81
CA VAL A 46 2.28 -6.03 1.88
C VAL A 46 3.34 -6.37 2.90
N ILE A 47 3.07 -6.02 4.15
CA ILE A 47 3.95 -6.25 5.30
C ILE A 47 3.27 -7.27 6.20
N GLU A 48 3.97 -8.35 6.52
CA GLU A 48 3.42 -9.48 7.25
C GLU A 48 4.30 -9.80 8.46
N SER A 49 3.67 -9.93 9.63
CA SER A 49 4.19 -10.70 10.77
C SER A 49 3.47 -12.06 10.82
N ASP A 50 3.72 -12.82 11.88
CA ASP A 50 3.04 -14.09 12.13
C ASP A 50 1.52 -13.92 12.26
N ASP A 51 1.08 -12.85 12.92
CA ASP A 51 -0.31 -12.62 13.31
C ASP A 51 -0.96 -11.39 12.66
N GLN A 52 -0.19 -10.49 12.05
CA GLN A 52 -0.68 -9.25 11.44
C GLN A 52 -0.29 -9.12 9.97
N VAL A 53 -1.15 -8.44 9.21
CA VAL A 53 -0.91 -8.02 7.83
C VAL A 53 -1.27 -6.56 7.68
N MET A 54 -0.36 -5.79 7.09
CA MET A 54 -0.59 -4.42 6.68
C MET A 54 -0.39 -4.29 5.16
N VAL A 55 -1.42 -3.82 4.48
CA VAL A 55 -1.38 -3.51 3.05
C VAL A 55 -1.23 -2.00 2.86
N ILE A 56 -0.27 -1.59 2.04
CA ILE A 56 0.00 -0.18 1.72
C ILE A 56 -0.20 0.05 0.22
N ASP A 57 -0.92 1.11 -0.12
CA ASP A 57 -1.12 1.59 -1.50
C ASP A 57 -0.86 3.11 -1.54
N LEU A 58 0.20 3.51 -2.22
CA LEU A 58 0.71 4.87 -2.33
C LEU A 58 -0.01 5.63 -3.46
N ALA A 59 -0.14 6.94 -3.29
CA ALA A 59 -0.54 7.87 -4.34
C ALA A 59 0.35 9.11 -4.26
N ILE A 60 0.80 9.59 -5.41
CA ILE A 60 1.33 10.95 -5.55
C ILE A 60 0.21 11.81 -6.15
N VAL A 61 0.01 13.01 -5.61
CA VAL A 61 -1.03 13.94 -6.02
C VAL A 61 -0.53 15.37 -6.04
N TRP A 62 -1.11 16.16 -6.93
CA TRP A 62 -0.82 17.58 -7.09
C TRP A 62 -1.72 18.46 -6.20
N ASP A 63 -2.93 17.98 -5.90
CA ASP A 63 -3.90 18.70 -5.09
C ASP A 63 -3.61 18.51 -3.59
N ALA A 64 -3.23 19.61 -2.93
CA ALA A 64 -2.96 19.67 -1.50
C ALA A 64 -4.24 19.81 -0.65
N ASN A 65 -5.43 19.86 -1.25
CA ASN A 65 -6.69 19.96 -0.52
C ASN A 65 -6.87 18.75 0.41
N GLU A 66 -6.94 19.02 1.72
CA GLU A 66 -7.04 17.99 2.75
C GLU A 66 -8.22 17.01 2.52
N GLY A 67 -9.37 17.51 2.07
CA GLY A 67 -10.53 16.69 1.76
C GLY A 67 -10.26 15.69 0.64
N VAL A 68 -9.57 16.13 -0.42
CA VAL A 68 -9.15 15.29 -1.55
C VAL A 68 -8.11 14.26 -1.11
N LEU A 69 -7.13 14.66 -0.31
CA LEU A 69 -6.12 13.76 0.26
C LEU A 69 -6.76 12.66 1.10
N LYS A 70 -7.62 13.03 2.05
CA LYS A 70 -8.34 12.08 2.92
C LYS A 70 -9.24 11.13 2.12
N HIS A 71 -9.97 11.66 1.14
CA HIS A 71 -10.82 10.84 0.29
C HIS A 71 -10.01 9.80 -0.50
N LYS A 72 -8.88 10.22 -1.10
CA LYS A 72 -8.00 9.34 -1.88
C LYS A 72 -7.34 8.28 -1.02
N ALA A 73 -6.84 8.66 0.16
CA ALA A 73 -6.28 7.73 1.14
C ALA A 73 -7.31 6.67 1.56
N ARG A 74 -8.53 7.08 1.89
CA ARG A 74 -9.62 6.17 2.28
C ARG A 74 -9.98 5.21 1.14
N LYS A 75 -10.14 5.72 -0.08
CA LYS A 75 -10.50 4.92 -1.26
C LYS A 75 -9.43 3.86 -1.56
N LYS A 76 -8.14 4.24 -1.46
CA LYS A 76 -7.02 3.31 -1.67
C LYS A 76 -6.93 2.24 -0.59
N GLY A 77 -7.06 2.61 0.68
CA GLY A 77 -7.11 1.62 1.78
C GLY A 77 -8.27 0.64 1.59
N ALA A 78 -9.49 1.16 1.42
CA ALA A 78 -10.70 0.35 1.28
C ALA A 78 -10.66 -0.64 0.09
N LYS A 79 -9.93 -0.33 -1.00
CA LYS A 79 -9.79 -1.20 -2.17
C LYS A 79 -9.28 -2.60 -1.82
N TYR A 80 -8.44 -2.73 -0.79
CA TYR A 80 -7.78 -3.99 -0.44
C TYR A 80 -8.33 -4.66 0.81
N SER A 81 -9.43 -4.15 1.39
CA SER A 81 -10.08 -4.79 2.53
C SER A 81 -10.46 -6.25 2.24
N ILE A 82 -10.84 -6.53 0.99
CA ILE A 82 -11.19 -7.88 0.51
C ILE A 82 -10.03 -8.89 0.61
N LEU A 83 -8.78 -8.44 0.70
CA LEU A 83 -7.64 -9.36 0.84
C LEU A 83 -7.66 -10.08 2.18
N LYS A 84 -8.25 -9.48 3.22
CA LYS A 84 -8.42 -10.12 4.53
C LYS A 84 -9.10 -11.47 4.38
N ASP A 85 -10.32 -11.48 3.85
CA ASP A 85 -11.15 -12.68 3.82
C ASP A 85 -10.65 -13.71 2.79
N LEU A 86 -9.99 -13.24 1.72
CA LEU A 86 -9.55 -14.10 0.63
C LEU A 86 -8.18 -14.75 0.85
N PHE A 87 -7.24 -14.06 1.50
CA PHE A 87 -5.84 -14.48 1.59
C PHE A 87 -5.29 -14.51 3.02
N TYR A 88 -5.90 -13.76 3.96
CA TYR A 88 -5.39 -13.61 5.32
C TYR A 88 -6.48 -13.80 6.40
N PRO A 89 -7.34 -14.84 6.32
CA PRO A 89 -8.53 -14.94 7.17
C PRO A 89 -8.23 -15.10 8.66
N GLN A 90 -7.03 -15.58 9.01
CA GLN A 90 -6.61 -15.86 10.39
C GLN A 90 -5.71 -14.77 11.00
N LYS A 91 -5.38 -13.73 10.23
CA LYS A 91 -4.48 -12.66 10.70
C LYS A 91 -5.25 -11.37 10.99
N GLY A 92 -4.78 -10.60 11.96
CA GLY A 92 -5.15 -9.19 12.06
C GLY A 92 -4.79 -8.48 10.76
N PHE A 93 -5.68 -7.62 10.26
CA PHE A 93 -5.56 -7.06 8.92
C PHE A 93 -5.86 -5.57 8.91
N SER A 94 -4.94 -4.79 8.36
CA SER A 94 -5.10 -3.36 8.09
C SER A 94 -4.73 -3.06 6.64
N SER A 95 -5.43 -2.12 6.03
CA SER A 95 -5.10 -1.59 4.71
C SER A 95 -5.10 -0.07 4.75
N CYS A 96 -4.07 0.55 4.18
CA CYS A 96 -3.83 1.98 4.28
C CYS A 96 -3.52 2.55 2.89
N GLY A 97 -4.21 3.65 2.55
CA GLY A 97 -3.79 4.49 1.45
C GLY A 97 -2.83 5.56 1.96
N MET A 98 -1.63 5.64 1.41
CA MET A 98 -0.68 6.71 1.69
C MET A 98 -0.72 7.71 0.55
N VAL A 99 -0.87 8.99 0.87
CA VAL A 99 -0.94 10.05 -0.16
C VAL A 99 0.18 11.04 0.11
N MET A 100 0.95 11.34 -0.93
CA MET A 100 2.02 12.33 -0.93
C MET A 100 1.68 13.45 -1.90
N ILE A 101 1.89 14.68 -1.45
CA ILE A 101 1.72 15.87 -2.27
C ILE A 101 3.00 16.09 -3.07
N GLU A 102 2.85 16.31 -4.36
CA GLU A 102 3.90 16.80 -5.23
C GLU A 102 4.04 18.30 -5.03
N HIS A 103 5.19 18.74 -4.52
CA HIS A 103 5.54 20.14 -4.51
C HIS A 103 6.21 20.47 -5.85
N GLU A 104 5.64 21.41 -6.60
CA GLU A 104 6.36 22.08 -7.69
C GLU A 104 7.52 22.86 -7.05
N ASN A 105 8.74 22.60 -7.52
CA ASN A 105 9.92 23.41 -7.20
C ASN A 105 9.99 24.60 -8.16
#